data_AF-A0A0N5CK65-F1
#
_entry.id   AF-A0A0N5CK65-F1
#
_cell.length_a   1.000
_cell.length_b   1.000
_cell.length_c   1.000
_cell.angle_alpha   90.00
_cell.angle_beta   90.00
_cell.angle_gamma   90.00
#
_symmetry.space_group_name_H-M   'P 1'
#
loop_
_entity.id
_entity.type
_entity.pdbx_description
1 polymer ?
#
loop_
_entity_poly.entity_id
_entity_poly.type
_entity_poly.pdbx_seq_one_letter_code
_entity_poly.pdbx_strand_id
1 'polypeptide(L)'
;MSMKSFKNLFDATSKRGPVVEDIPKGLEGEEYFHGLLPREDCNEILREIGDFLVRVSQPRPTDPREVIISVRISKDQSPQSVRHVIVKKQKLPKGNIVWIAIEAIKFTSFFDLIEYYKKKGHPINPDLDKSVLVKGIKRQPWEFSHDDIKLDKVLGAGAFGEVRSGEVIMNKKKISCAVKIVSI
;
A
#
# COMPACT_ATOMS: atom_id res chain seq x y z
N MET A 1 16.20 -46.17 -23.88
CA MET A 1 16.02 -45.74 -22.48
C MET A 1 14.89 -44.72 -22.46
N SER A 2 13.84 -45.00 -21.70
CA SER A 2 12.47 -44.49 -21.86
C SER A 2 12.29 -43.03 -21.41
N MET A 3 11.79 -42.16 -22.30
CA MET A 3 11.12 -40.91 -21.96
C MET A 3 9.79 -41.23 -21.26
N LYS A 4 9.70 -41.00 -19.95
CA LYS A 4 8.43 -41.05 -19.19
C LYS A 4 8.29 -39.81 -18.30
N SER A 5 7.32 -38.99 -18.70
CA SER A 5 6.31 -38.36 -17.84
C SER A 5 6.77 -37.45 -16.70
N PHE A 6 6.82 -36.14 -16.97
CA PHE A 6 6.55 -35.10 -15.97
C PHE A 6 5.39 -34.24 -16.48
N LYS A 7 4.19 -34.84 -16.45
CA LYS A 7 2.91 -34.14 -16.53
C LYS A 7 2.17 -34.47 -15.23
N ASN A 8 1.58 -33.44 -14.62
CA ASN A 8 0.76 -33.45 -13.40
C ASN A 8 1.49 -33.01 -12.11
N LEU A 9 1.71 -31.70 -12.00
CA LEU A 9 1.68 -31.00 -10.72
C LEU A 9 0.86 -29.69 -10.83
N PHE A 10 -0.19 -29.72 -11.65
CA PHE A 10 -1.22 -28.69 -11.77
C PHE A 10 -2.57 -29.34 -11.45
N ASP A 11 -2.81 -29.62 -10.17
CA ASP A 11 -4.19 -29.68 -9.66
C ASP A 11 -4.18 -29.69 -8.12
N ALA A 12 -4.25 -28.48 -7.56
CA ALA A 12 -4.71 -28.24 -6.21
C ALA A 12 -5.29 -26.82 -6.17
N THR A 13 -6.48 -26.65 -6.76
CA THR A 13 -7.30 -25.45 -6.57
C THR A 13 -7.72 -25.35 -5.10
N SER A 14 -6.91 -24.65 -4.29
CA SER A 14 -7.33 -24.15 -2.99
C SER A 14 -8.32 -23.02 -3.23
N LYS A 15 -9.62 -23.27 -3.00
CA LYS A 15 -10.65 -22.23 -2.90
C LYS A 15 -10.25 -21.26 -1.78
N ARG A 16 -9.64 -20.12 -2.12
CA ARG A 16 -9.35 -19.04 -1.17
C ARG A 16 -10.61 -18.18 -1.02
N GLY A 17 -11.01 -17.96 0.23
CA GLY A 17 -12.12 -17.06 0.59
C GLY A 17 -11.84 -15.59 0.23
N PRO A 18 -12.77 -14.67 0.53
CA PRO A 18 -12.71 -13.29 0.04
C PRO A 18 -11.48 -12.55 0.58
N VAL A 19 -10.75 -11.89 -0.33
CA VAL A 19 -9.39 -11.30 -0.19
C VAL A 19 -9.39 -9.94 0.56
N VAL A 20 -10.40 -9.67 1.40
CA VAL A 20 -10.69 -8.30 1.88
C VAL A 20 -10.14 -7.98 3.30
N GLU A 21 -9.58 -8.92 4.05
CA GLU A 21 -9.36 -8.72 5.50
C GLU A 21 -7.94 -8.32 5.97
N ASP A 22 -6.97 -8.07 5.08
CA ASP A 22 -5.57 -7.85 5.51
C ASP A 22 -5.19 -6.38 5.78
N ILE A 23 -6.09 -5.43 5.51
CA ILE A 23 -5.87 -4.00 5.80
C ILE A 23 -6.31 -3.69 7.26
N PRO A 24 -5.50 -3.00 8.07
CA PRO A 24 -5.89 -2.58 9.42
C PRO A 24 -7.13 -1.68 9.40
N LYS A 25 -8.12 -2.01 10.21
CA LYS A 25 -9.33 -1.19 10.38
C LYS A 25 -8.95 0.21 10.88
N GLY A 26 -9.45 1.24 10.21
CA GLY A 26 -9.17 2.65 10.56
C GLY A 26 -7.98 3.25 9.82
N LEU A 27 -7.15 2.45 9.14
CA LEU A 27 -5.98 2.94 8.42
C LEU A 27 -6.33 3.97 7.34
N GLU A 28 -7.49 3.83 6.69
CA GLU A 28 -7.98 4.75 5.66
C GLU A 28 -8.21 6.19 6.17
N GLY A 29 -8.40 6.37 7.49
CA GLY A 29 -8.56 7.67 8.12
C GLY A 29 -7.25 8.35 8.52
N GLU A 30 -6.11 7.65 8.43
CA GLU A 30 -4.82 8.20 8.82
C GLU A 30 -4.26 9.12 7.73
N GLU A 31 -3.78 10.30 8.12
CA GLU A 31 -3.27 11.28 7.15
C GLU A 31 -2.06 10.76 6.35
N TYR A 32 -1.28 9.85 6.94
CA TYR A 32 -0.12 9.23 6.30
C TYR A 32 -0.45 7.99 5.46
N PHE A 33 -1.73 7.67 5.25
CA PHE A 33 -2.16 6.58 4.37
C PHE A 33 -2.48 7.08 2.95
N HIS A 34 -1.78 6.54 1.95
CA HIS A 34 -1.79 6.98 0.55
C HIS A 34 -2.47 5.96 -0.38
N GLY A 35 -3.19 4.98 0.16
CA GLY A 35 -3.89 3.97 -0.64
C GLY A 35 -2.95 3.19 -1.57
N LEU A 36 -3.27 3.16 -2.86
CA LEU A 36 -2.55 2.39 -3.90
C LEU A 36 -1.39 3.17 -4.54
N LEU A 37 -0.75 4.07 -3.79
CA LEU A 37 0.38 4.86 -4.27
C LEU A 37 1.49 3.97 -4.86
N PRO A 38 1.94 4.22 -6.10
CA PRO A 38 3.08 3.53 -6.71
C PRO A 38 4.39 3.71 -5.93
N ARG A 39 5.35 2.81 -6.16
CA ARG A 39 6.68 2.90 -5.52
C ARG A 39 7.44 4.12 -6.01
N GLU A 40 7.28 4.41 -7.28
CA GLU A 40 7.97 5.44 -8.04
C GLU A 40 7.65 6.83 -7.46
N ASP A 41 6.39 7.06 -7.07
CA ASP A 41 5.93 8.34 -6.52
C ASP A 41 6.41 8.57 -5.06
N CYS A 42 6.81 7.52 -4.34
CA CYS A 42 7.29 7.65 -2.96
C CYS A 42 8.55 8.51 -2.85
N ASN A 43 9.45 8.46 -3.84
CA ASN A 43 10.70 9.23 -3.84
C ASN A 43 10.46 10.74 -3.97
N GLU A 44 9.40 11.15 -4.66
CA GLU A 44 9.03 12.56 -4.85
C GLU A 44 8.27 13.11 -3.63
N ILE A 45 7.48 12.27 -2.98
CA ILE A 45 6.67 12.64 -1.82
C ILE A 45 7.51 12.71 -0.54
N LEU A 46 8.40 11.74 -0.31
CA LEU A 46 9.24 11.66 0.89
C LEU A 46 10.54 12.44 0.66
N ARG A 47 10.74 13.57 1.35
CA ARG A 47 11.82 14.52 1.04
C ARG A 47 12.97 14.46 2.03
N GLU A 48 12.66 14.39 3.32
CA GLU A 48 13.64 14.38 4.41
C GLU A 48 13.84 12.97 4.94
N ILE A 49 15.05 12.67 5.43
CA ILE A 49 15.34 11.36 6.07
C ILE A 49 14.38 11.19 7.26
N GLY A 50 13.69 10.05 7.29
CA GLY A 50 12.68 9.73 8.29
C GLY A 50 11.26 10.19 7.94
N ASP A 51 11.05 10.91 6.83
CA ASP A 51 9.73 11.04 6.23
C ASP A 51 9.23 9.64 5.87
N PHE A 52 7.99 9.34 6.26
CA PHE A 52 7.36 8.06 5.93
C PHE A 52 5.91 8.22 5.50
N LEU A 53 5.42 7.23 4.77
CA LEU A 53 4.01 7.06 4.43
C LEU A 53 3.65 5.58 4.48
N VAL A 54 2.35 5.30 4.54
CA VAL A 54 1.78 3.95 4.46
C VAL A 54 0.96 3.85 3.20
N ARG A 55 1.13 2.75 2.48
CA ARG A 55 0.39 2.43 1.25
C ARG A 55 0.05 0.95 1.24
N VAL A 56 -0.77 0.52 0.31
CA VAL A 56 -1.06 -0.88 0.05
C VAL A 56 -0.53 -1.30 -1.32
N SER A 57 -0.11 -2.55 -1.44
CA SER A 57 0.24 -3.11 -2.75
C SER A 57 -0.96 -3.08 -3.68
N GLN A 58 -0.70 -2.85 -4.97
CA GLN A 58 -1.73 -3.06 -5.98
C GLN A 58 -2.10 -4.55 -5.98
N PRO A 59 -3.39 -4.89 -5.90
CA PRO A 59 -3.83 -6.28 -5.90
C PRO A 59 -3.45 -6.91 -7.23
N ARG A 60 -2.59 -7.93 -7.19
CA ARG A 60 -2.48 -8.88 -8.30
C ARG A 60 -3.60 -9.91 -8.15
N PRO A 61 -4.15 -10.46 -9.24
CA PRO A 61 -5.30 -11.39 -9.16
C PRO A 61 -5.13 -12.57 -8.18
N THR A 62 -3.89 -12.93 -7.84
CA THR A 62 -3.56 -14.06 -6.97
C THR A 62 -3.07 -13.68 -5.57
N ASP A 63 -2.78 -12.41 -5.32
CA ASP A 63 -1.99 -11.99 -4.16
C ASP A 63 -2.81 -11.12 -3.20
N PRO A 64 -2.65 -11.32 -1.87
CA PRO A 64 -3.28 -10.47 -0.88
C PRO A 64 -2.76 -9.03 -0.97
N ARG A 65 -3.58 -8.07 -0.55
CA ARG A 65 -3.13 -6.68 -0.39
C ARG A 65 -2.18 -6.60 0.79
N GLU A 66 -0.96 -6.14 0.54
CA GLU A 66 0.08 -5.99 1.55
C GLU A 66 0.13 -4.53 2.00
N VAL A 67 0.12 -4.29 3.31
CA VAL A 67 0.40 -2.96 3.86
C VAL A 67 1.91 -2.72 3.83
N ILE A 68 2.32 -1.57 3.31
CA ILE A 68 3.72 -1.22 3.10
C ILE A 68 3.99 0.12 3.75
N ILE A 69 4.97 0.16 4.66
CA ILE A 69 5.56 1.38 5.19
C ILE A 69 6.73 1.76 4.29
N SER A 70 6.69 2.95 3.71
CA SER A 70 7.79 3.50 2.89
C SER A 70 8.44 4.62 3.68
N VAL A 71 9.76 4.56 3.89
CA VAL A 71 10.52 5.55 4.67
C VAL A 71 11.76 6.02 3.91
N ARG A 72 12.00 7.33 3.90
CA ARG A 72 13.19 7.94 3.32
C ARG A 72 14.40 7.67 4.20
N ILE A 73 15.45 7.07 3.65
CA ILE A 73 16.68 6.71 4.36
C ILE A 73 17.91 7.49 3.89
N SER A 74 17.84 8.18 2.76
CA SER A 74 18.95 8.96 2.21
C SER A 74 18.44 10.12 1.36
N LYS A 75 19.21 11.20 1.18
CA LYS A 75 18.78 12.41 0.44
C LYS A 75 19.05 12.37 -1.07
N ASP A 76 19.75 11.35 -1.56
CA ASP A 76 19.94 11.14 -2.98
C ASP A 76 18.61 10.81 -3.67
N GLN A 77 18.55 10.94 -5.00
CA GLN A 77 17.34 10.64 -5.79
C GLN A 77 17.38 9.21 -6.36
N SER A 78 18.17 8.31 -5.76
CA SER A 78 18.21 6.92 -6.21
C SER A 78 16.96 6.16 -5.76
N PRO A 79 16.56 5.09 -6.47
CA PRO A 79 15.49 4.20 -6.01
C PRO A 79 15.72 3.58 -4.62
N GLN A 80 16.97 3.52 -4.16
CA GLN A 80 17.32 2.96 -2.84
C GLN A 80 17.20 3.98 -1.71
N SER A 81 16.91 5.23 -2.03
CA SER A 81 16.76 6.33 -1.05
C SER A 81 15.51 6.18 -0.20
N VAL A 82 14.56 5.35 -0.63
CA VAL A 82 13.36 4.98 0.12
C VAL A 82 13.36 3.48 0.38
N ARG A 83 13.27 3.10 1.66
CA ARG A 83 13.07 1.71 2.06
C ARG A 83 11.59 1.41 2.13
N HIS A 84 11.17 0.33 1.47
CA HIS A 84 9.81 -0.20 1.56
C HIS A 84 9.79 -1.44 2.45
N VAL A 85 8.94 -1.43 3.47
CA VAL A 85 8.78 -2.50 4.46
C VAL A 85 7.35 -3.03 4.42
N ILE A 86 7.19 -4.30 4.07
CA ILE A 86 5.90 -4.99 4.12
C ILE A 86 5.57 -5.30 5.58
N VAL A 87 4.38 -4.93 6.03
CA VAL A 87 3.84 -5.30 7.34
C VAL A 87 2.93 -6.50 7.17
N LYS A 88 3.28 -7.60 7.82
CA LYS A 88 2.55 -8.86 7.79
C LYS A 88 1.55 -8.92 8.94
N LYS A 89 0.32 -9.34 8.62
CA LYS A 89 -0.69 -9.75 9.59
C LYS A 89 -0.60 -11.27 9.76
N GLN A 90 -0.39 -11.75 10.98
CA GLN A 90 -0.28 -13.18 11.28
C GLN A 90 -1.30 -13.58 12.35
N LYS A 91 -2.00 -14.69 12.12
CA LYS A 91 -2.83 -15.35 13.14
C LYS A 91 -1.96 -16.37 13.90
N LEU A 92 -1.82 -16.19 15.21
CA LEU A 92 -1.11 -17.12 16.09
C LEU A 92 -1.96 -18.39 16.35
N PRO A 93 -1.35 -19.51 16.80
CA PRO A 93 -2.07 -20.75 17.09
C PRO A 93 -3.24 -20.59 18.07
N LYS A 94 -3.16 -19.63 18.99
CA LYS A 94 -4.21 -19.31 19.97
C LYS A 94 -5.33 -18.41 19.41
N GLY A 95 -5.33 -18.11 18.11
CA GLY A 95 -6.33 -17.27 17.44
C GLY A 95 -6.04 -15.78 17.44
N ASN A 96 -5.13 -15.30 18.28
CA ASN A 96 -4.73 -13.89 18.35
C ASN A 96 -4.07 -13.43 17.05
N ILE A 97 -4.41 -12.23 16.57
CA ILE A 97 -3.78 -11.59 15.42
C ILE A 97 -2.63 -10.71 15.92
N VAL A 98 -1.51 -10.76 15.21
CA VAL A 98 -0.35 -9.89 15.44
C VAL A 98 0.13 -9.24 14.14
N TRP A 99 0.71 -8.06 14.27
CA TRP A 99 1.32 -7.29 13.19
C TRP A 99 2.84 -7.29 13.33
N ILE A 100 3.55 -7.52 12.23
CA ILE A 100 5.00 -7.69 12.21
C ILE A 100 5.58 -6.97 10.97
N ALA A 101 6.64 -6.18 11.15
CA ALA A 101 7.38 -5.54 10.05
C ALA A 101 8.50 -6.47 9.54
N ILE A 102 9.77 -6.16 9.84
CA ILE A 102 10.94 -6.96 9.45
C ILE A 102 11.31 -7.97 10.53
N GLU A 103 11.54 -7.50 11.76
CA GLU A 103 11.89 -8.35 12.90
C GLU A 103 10.68 -8.74 13.74
N ALA A 104 10.82 -9.88 14.42
CA ALA A 104 9.78 -10.66 15.10
C ALA A 104 9.08 -9.96 16.30
N ILE A 105 9.17 -8.63 16.44
CA ILE A 105 8.36 -7.88 17.39
C ILE A 105 6.91 -7.97 16.93
N LYS A 106 6.08 -8.54 17.80
CA LYS A 106 4.66 -8.76 17.56
C LYS A 106 3.87 -7.65 18.24
N PHE A 107 3.08 -6.95 17.45
CA PHE A 107 2.18 -5.91 17.94
C PHE A 107 0.73 -6.39 17.88
N THR A 108 -0.07 -6.00 18.86
CA THR A 108 -1.52 -6.29 18.91
C THR A 108 -2.32 -5.53 17.86
N SER A 109 -1.84 -4.35 17.47
CA SER A 109 -2.39 -3.57 16.36
C SER A 109 -1.30 -2.98 15.46
N PHE A 110 -1.69 -2.64 14.22
CA PHE A 110 -0.83 -1.90 13.30
C PHE A 110 -0.43 -0.52 13.86
N PHE A 111 -1.35 0.13 14.58
CA PHE A 111 -1.11 1.46 15.15
C PHE A 111 -0.10 1.40 16.30
N ASP A 112 -0.13 0.37 17.14
CA ASP A 112 0.90 0.14 18.17
C ASP A 112 2.29 -0.03 17.54
N LEU A 113 2.36 -0.72 16.39
CA LEU A 113 3.60 -0.88 15.62
C LEU A 113 4.14 0.48 15.16
N ILE A 114 3.30 1.29 14.51
CA ILE A 114 3.69 2.63 14.03
C ILE A 114 4.12 3.51 15.20
N GLU A 115 3.34 3.53 16.28
CA GLU A 115 3.62 4.33 17.47
C GLU A 115 4.93 3.92 18.14
N TYR A 116 5.20 2.62 18.25
CA TYR A 116 6.45 2.09 18.79
C TYR A 116 7.66 2.61 18.01
N TYR A 117 7.68 2.43 16.69
CA TYR A 117 8.83 2.84 15.87
C TYR A 117 8.99 4.36 15.83
N LYS A 118 7.89 5.13 15.87
CA LYS A 118 7.94 6.60 15.96
C LYS A 118 8.46 7.09 17.31
N LYS A 119 7.99 6.52 18.42
CA LYS A 119 8.34 6.99 19.78
C LYS A 119 9.71 6.51 20.23
N LYS A 120 10.08 5.27 19.92
CA LYS A 120 11.37 4.69 20.31
C LYS A 120 12.51 5.17 19.41
N GLY A 121 12.20 5.60 18.18
CA GLY A 121 13.21 6.00 17.21
C GLY A 121 14.08 4.83 16.73
N HIS A 122 13.64 3.58 16.95
CA HIS A 122 14.34 2.42 16.43
C HIS A 122 14.15 2.32 14.91
N PRO A 123 15.16 1.85 14.16
CA PRO A 123 15.01 1.56 12.74
C PRO A 123 13.96 0.48 12.50
N ILE A 124 13.03 0.70 11.57
CA ILE A 124 12.04 -0.31 11.17
C ILE A 124 12.68 -1.45 10.35
N ASN A 125 13.79 -1.14 9.68
CA ASN A 125 14.72 -2.11 9.14
C ASN A 125 16.04 -2.06 9.93
N PRO A 126 16.33 -3.06 10.77
CA PRO A 126 17.53 -3.06 11.61
C PRO A 126 18.85 -3.06 10.84
N ASP A 127 18.86 -3.57 9.61
CA ASP A 127 20.03 -3.48 8.73
C ASP A 127 20.31 -2.05 8.20
N LEU A 128 19.40 -1.10 8.45
CA LEU A 128 19.46 0.27 7.95
C LEU A 128 19.14 1.27 9.07
N ASP A 129 20.17 1.76 9.77
CA ASP A 129 20.05 2.70 10.89
C ASP A 129 19.18 3.94 10.60
N LYS A 130 19.14 4.38 9.33
CA LYS A 130 18.37 5.55 8.91
C LYS A 130 16.89 5.26 8.63
N SER A 131 16.44 4.01 8.76
CA SER A 131 15.04 3.61 8.54
C SER A 131 14.13 3.92 9.73
N VAL A 132 14.29 5.11 10.32
CA VAL A 132 13.52 5.57 11.50
C VAL A 132 12.27 6.31 11.04
N LEU A 133 11.12 6.01 11.66
CA LEU A 133 9.88 6.71 11.36
C LEU A 133 9.81 8.02 12.14
N VAL A 134 9.94 9.17 11.46
CA VAL A 134 9.92 10.49 12.11
C VAL A 134 8.60 11.20 11.81
N LYS A 135 8.33 11.47 10.53
CA LYS A 135 7.20 12.30 10.10
C LYS A 135 6.31 11.56 9.12
N GLY A 136 5.05 11.36 9.49
CA GLY A 136 4.04 10.82 8.58
C GLY A 136 3.66 11.89 7.57
N ILE A 137 3.96 11.67 6.29
CA ILE A 137 3.65 12.61 5.23
C ILE A 137 2.19 12.49 4.83
N LYS A 138 1.49 13.62 4.84
CA LYS A 138 0.07 13.66 4.49
C LYS A 138 -0.16 13.33 3.01
N ARG A 139 -1.35 12.86 2.68
CA ARG A 139 -1.83 12.78 1.29
C ARG A 139 -1.66 14.11 0.57
N GLN A 140 -1.26 14.03 -0.69
CA GLN A 140 -1.01 15.16 -1.55
C GLN A 140 -2.32 15.69 -2.15
N PRO A 141 -2.40 16.98 -2.53
CA PRO A 141 -3.64 17.57 -3.04
C PRO A 141 -4.20 16.92 -4.32
N TRP A 142 -3.38 16.17 -5.05
CA TRP A 142 -3.77 15.43 -6.26
C TRP A 142 -4.25 13.99 -5.96
N GLU A 143 -4.12 13.51 -4.73
CA GLU A 143 -4.60 12.20 -4.32
C GLU A 143 -6.07 12.30 -3.91
N PHE A 144 -7.00 12.03 -4.83
CA PHE A 144 -8.43 12.01 -4.55
C PHE A 144 -8.88 10.68 -3.94
N SER A 145 -9.79 10.73 -2.97
CA SER A 145 -10.52 9.54 -2.53
C SER A 145 -11.63 9.18 -3.53
N HIS A 146 -12.15 7.95 -3.46
CA HIS A 146 -13.29 7.55 -4.29
C HIS A 146 -14.53 8.41 -4.02
N ASP A 147 -14.71 8.86 -2.77
CA ASP A 147 -15.83 9.72 -2.38
C ASP A 147 -15.72 11.15 -2.93
N ASP A 148 -14.51 11.59 -3.30
CA ASP A 148 -14.29 12.90 -3.92
C ASP A 148 -14.72 12.93 -5.39
N ILE A 149 -14.95 11.77 -6.02
CA ILE A 149 -15.21 11.62 -7.45
C ILE A 149 -16.59 10.98 -7.68
N LYS A 150 -17.46 11.71 -8.36
CA LYS A 150 -18.72 11.17 -8.89
C LYS A 150 -18.52 10.77 -10.35
N LEU A 151 -18.68 9.48 -10.66
CA LEU A 151 -18.68 8.98 -12.03
C LEU A 151 -20.03 9.19 -12.70
N ASP A 152 -20.01 9.43 -14.01
CA ASP A 152 -21.19 9.61 -14.86
C ASP A 152 -21.05 8.76 -16.16
N LYS A 153 -21.58 9.22 -17.30
CA LYS A 153 -21.60 8.47 -18.56
C LYS A 153 -20.21 8.15 -19.12
N VAL A 154 -20.15 7.07 -19.90
CA VAL A 154 -18.98 6.69 -20.69
C VAL A 154 -18.76 7.72 -21.81
N LEU A 155 -17.54 8.23 -21.92
CA LEU A 155 -17.08 9.12 -22.99
C LEU A 155 -16.38 8.36 -24.11
N GLY A 156 -15.74 7.23 -23.79
CA GLY A 156 -15.08 6.38 -24.77
C GLY A 156 -14.30 5.25 -24.10
N ALA A 157 -13.73 4.35 -24.92
CA ALA A 157 -12.84 3.28 -24.46
C ALA A 157 -11.60 3.24 -25.36
N GLY A 158 -10.44 2.96 -24.78
CA GLY A 158 -9.18 2.84 -25.49
C GLY A 158 -8.30 1.72 -24.95
N ALA A 159 -7.05 1.67 -25.43
CA ALA A 159 -6.08 0.62 -25.08
C ALA A 159 -5.77 0.50 -23.57
N PHE A 160 -6.13 1.51 -22.77
CA PHE A 160 -5.84 1.58 -21.35
C PHE A 160 -7.11 1.65 -20.48
N GLY A 161 -8.27 1.27 -21.03
CA GLY A 161 -9.54 1.19 -20.31
C GLY A 161 -10.60 2.19 -20.78
N GLU A 162 -11.68 2.22 -20.00
CA GLU A 162 -12.85 3.07 -20.22
C GLU A 162 -12.59 4.48 -19.67
N VAL A 163 -13.09 5.50 -20.36
CA VAL A 163 -13.10 6.89 -19.90
C VAL A 163 -14.55 7.30 -19.68
N ARG A 164 -14.86 7.81 -18.49
CA ARG A 164 -16.16 8.36 -18.12
C ARG A 164 -16.08 9.87 -17.88
N SER A 165 -17.19 10.58 -18.02
CA SER A 165 -17.31 11.89 -17.39
C SER A 165 -17.46 11.71 -15.89
N GLY A 166 -17.09 12.74 -15.15
CA GLY A 166 -17.34 12.79 -13.72
C GLY A 166 -17.30 14.22 -13.18
N GLU A 167 -17.52 14.32 -11.88
CA GLU A 167 -17.37 15.55 -11.12
C GLU A 167 -16.43 15.27 -9.94
N VAL A 168 -15.40 16.09 -9.75
CA VAL A 168 -14.53 16.06 -8.58
C VAL A 168 -14.77 17.28 -7.71
N ILE A 169 -14.74 17.11 -6.39
CA ILE A 169 -14.79 18.23 -5.45
C ILE A 169 -13.35 18.69 -5.15
N MET A 170 -13.00 19.89 -5.61
CA MET A 170 -11.71 20.52 -5.34
C MET A 170 -11.92 21.90 -4.76
N ASN A 171 -11.32 22.19 -3.60
CA ASN A 171 -11.44 23.49 -2.93
C ASN A 171 -12.91 23.95 -2.76
N LYS A 172 -13.79 23.01 -2.37
CA LYS A 172 -15.25 23.21 -2.23
C LYS A 172 -15.99 23.58 -3.52
N LYS A 173 -15.35 23.44 -4.68
CA LYS A 173 -15.96 23.63 -6.00
C LYS A 173 -16.12 22.29 -6.70
N LYS A 174 -17.26 22.09 -7.35
CA LYS A 174 -17.46 20.95 -8.26
C LYS A 174 -16.82 21.28 -9.60
N ILE A 175 -15.96 20.39 -10.07
CA ILE A 175 -15.26 20.52 -11.34
C ILE A 175 -15.59 19.31 -12.19
N SER A 176 -16.13 19.55 -13.39
CA SER A 176 -16.34 18.49 -14.38
C SER A 176 -14.99 17.96 -14.87
N CYS A 177 -14.84 16.64 -14.93
CA CYS A 177 -13.61 15.98 -15.32
C CYS A 177 -13.89 14.76 -16.21
N ALA A 178 -12.83 14.27 -16.85
CA ALA A 178 -12.81 12.94 -17.45
C ALA A 178 -12.06 12.00 -16.50
N VAL A 179 -12.67 10.85 -16.19
CA VAL A 179 -12.11 9.85 -15.29
C VAL A 179 -11.75 8.61 -16.12
N LYS A 180 -10.47 8.28 -16.15
CA LYS A 180 -9.97 7.06 -16.78
C LYS A 180 -10.05 5.92 -15.78
N ILE A 181 -10.83 4.91 -16.11
CA ILE A 181 -11.00 3.71 -15.31
C ILE A 181 -10.01 2.66 -15.82
N VAL A 182 -9.03 2.34 -14.99
CA VAL A 182 -8.10 1.25 -15.25
C VAL A 182 -8.73 -0.03 -14.74
N SER A 183 -9.06 -0.95 -15.64
CA SER A 183 -9.43 -2.32 -15.27
C SER A 183 -8.14 -3.07 -14.94
N ILE A 184 -7.99 -3.49 -13.69
CA ILE A 184 -6.88 -4.31 -13.19
C ILE A 184 -7.26 -5.78 -13.31
#